data_AF-A0A1B7VFL5-F1
#
_entry.id   AF-A0A1B7VFL5-F1
#
_cell.length_a   1.000
_cell.length_b   1.000
_cell.length_c   1.000
_cell.angle_alpha   90.00
_cell.angle_beta   90.00
_cell.angle_gamma   90.00
#
_symmetry.space_group_name_H-M   'P 1'
#
loop_
_entity.id
_entity.type
_entity.pdbx_description
1 polymer ?
#
loop_
_entity_poly.entity_id
_entity_poly.type
_entity_poly.pdbx_seq_one_letter_code
_entity_poly.pdbx_strand_id
1 'polypeptide(L)'
;GDTYLGFDYVNSLAAGSSSTESASIYLSSGLSLGTYYLFTIADGWGYVSESNETNNGYYQAITVVEASKPDLIINSISATSATAGTSLNFTYNIKNQGAGNAGANYTGFYLSTDTTLDSSDTYLGLDDVNVLTSGSSSTES
;
A
#
# COMPACT_ATOMS: atom_id res chain seq x y z
N GLY A 1 -23.38 -11.21 3.91
CA GLY A 1 -24.34 -10.41 3.14
C GLY A 1 -23.58 -9.64 2.09
N ASP A 2 -24.26 -9.20 1.05
CA ASP A 2 -23.62 -8.53 -0.09
C ASP A 2 -23.27 -7.08 0.26
N THR A 3 -22.17 -6.59 -0.29
CA THR A 3 -21.69 -5.21 -0.09
C THR A 3 -21.79 -4.47 -1.42
N TYR A 4 -22.54 -3.37 -1.44
CA TYR A 4 -22.58 -2.49 -2.60
C TYR A 4 -21.23 -1.78 -2.76
N LEU A 5 -20.61 -1.95 -3.93
CA LEU A 5 -19.27 -1.42 -4.22
C LEU A 5 -19.32 -0.09 -5.00
N GLY A 6 -20.37 0.13 -5.80
CA GLY A 6 -20.52 1.34 -6.60
C GLY A 6 -21.32 1.09 -7.88
N PHE A 7 -21.22 2.02 -8.82
CA PHE A 7 -21.84 1.95 -10.13
C PHE A 7 -21.03 2.69 -11.19
N ASP A 8 -21.38 2.44 -12.43
CA ASP A 8 -20.90 3.20 -13.59
C ASP A 8 -22.10 3.60 -14.46
N TYR A 9 -22.00 4.72 -15.17
CA TYR A 9 -23.05 5.20 -16.05
C TYR A 9 -22.77 4.76 -17.49
N VAL A 10 -23.73 4.05 -18.08
CA VAL A 10 -23.67 3.62 -19.48
C VAL A 10 -24.59 4.50 -20.32
N ASN A 11 -24.05 5.04 -21.42
CA ASN A 11 -24.85 5.80 -22.39
C ASN A 11 -25.86 4.90 -23.12
N SER A 12 -26.81 5.50 -23.83
CA SER A 12 -27.79 4.75 -24.62
C SER A 12 -27.12 3.80 -25.61
N LEU A 13 -27.53 2.53 -25.60
CA LEU A 13 -27.12 1.52 -26.56
C LEU A 13 -28.22 1.29 -27.59
N ALA A 14 -27.85 1.28 -28.87
CA ALA A 14 -28.76 0.87 -29.94
C ALA A 14 -28.93 -0.67 -29.93
N ALA A 15 -30.02 -1.16 -30.53
CA ALA A 15 -30.30 -2.59 -30.62
C ALA A 15 -29.11 -3.36 -31.25
N GLY A 16 -28.68 -4.44 -30.58
CA GLY A 16 -27.56 -5.28 -31.02
C GLY A 16 -26.17 -4.66 -30.81
N SER A 17 -26.06 -3.47 -30.23
CA SER A 17 -24.78 -2.85 -29.89
C SER A 17 -24.31 -3.26 -28.50
N SER A 18 -23.00 -3.11 -28.27
CA SER A 18 -22.35 -3.28 -26.97
C SER A 18 -21.40 -2.12 -26.70
N SER A 19 -21.13 -1.83 -25.44
CA SER A 19 -20.02 -0.96 -25.03
C SER A 19 -19.10 -1.71 -24.06
N THR A 20 -17.84 -1.30 -24.05
CA THR A 20 -16.83 -1.80 -23.09
C THR A 20 -16.56 -0.69 -22.10
N GLU A 21 -16.94 -0.92 -20.85
CA GLU A 21 -16.75 0.03 -19.75
C GLU A 21 -15.62 -0.41 -18.82
N SER A 22 -15.13 0.51 -18.00
CA SER A 22 -14.13 0.22 -16.98
C SER A 22 -14.36 1.05 -15.73
N ALA A 23 -14.33 0.43 -14.56
CA ALA A 23 -14.47 1.10 -13.26
C ALA A 23 -13.30 0.74 -12.34
N SER A 24 -12.90 1.70 -11.49
CA SER A 24 -11.94 1.48 -10.40
C SER A 24 -12.63 1.72 -9.07
N ILE A 25 -12.81 0.66 -8.29
CA ILE A 25 -13.53 0.70 -7.03
C ILE A 25 -12.61 0.29 -5.88
N TYR A 26 -12.63 1.08 -4.81
CA TYR A 26 -11.85 0.79 -3.61
C TYR A 26 -12.50 -0.35 -2.81
N LEU A 27 -11.73 -1.39 -2.51
CA LEU A 27 -12.11 -2.43 -1.57
C LEU A 27 -11.61 -2.04 -0.17
N SER A 28 -12.48 -2.14 0.84
CA SER A 28 -12.14 -1.80 2.22
C SER A 28 -10.97 -2.66 2.73
N SER A 29 -10.00 -2.01 3.40
CA SER A 29 -8.88 -2.70 4.05
C SER A 29 -9.28 -3.61 5.21
N GLY A 30 -10.52 -3.51 5.71
CA GLY A 30 -11.07 -4.38 6.74
C GLY A 30 -11.66 -5.69 6.22
N LEU A 31 -11.60 -5.96 4.91
CA LEU A 31 -12.05 -7.24 4.37
C LEU A 31 -11.14 -8.38 4.82
N SER A 32 -11.75 -9.49 5.23
CA SER A 32 -11.01 -10.74 5.44
C SER A 32 -10.41 -11.21 4.11
N LEU A 33 -9.22 -11.80 4.16
CA LEU A 33 -8.60 -12.40 2.99
C LEU A 33 -9.42 -13.60 2.51
N GLY A 34 -9.47 -13.82 1.19
CA GLY A 34 -10.16 -14.98 0.62
C GLY A 34 -10.84 -14.69 -0.72
N THR A 35 -11.65 -15.66 -1.15
CA THR A 35 -12.42 -15.55 -2.39
C THR A 35 -13.71 -14.78 -2.18
N TYR A 36 -13.95 -13.80 -3.03
CA TYR A 36 -15.19 -13.04 -3.14
C TYR A 36 -15.76 -13.20 -4.55
N TYR A 37 -17.02 -12.80 -4.72
CA TYR A 37 -17.69 -12.81 -6.01
C TYR A 37 -18.09 -11.38 -6.35
N LEU A 38 -17.51 -10.83 -7.42
CA LEU A 38 -17.89 -9.53 -7.96
C LEU A 38 -19.10 -9.72 -8.87
N PHE A 39 -20.24 -9.16 -8.47
CA PHE A 39 -21.47 -9.15 -9.26
C PHE A 39 -21.60 -7.85 -10.03
N THR A 40 -22.10 -7.94 -11.26
CA THR A 40 -22.53 -6.81 -12.09
C THR A 40 -23.95 -7.04 -12.58
N ILE A 41 -24.77 -6.00 -12.58
CA ILE A 41 -26.15 -6.04 -13.06
C ILE A 41 -26.32 -4.82 -13.99
N ALA A 42 -26.64 -5.06 -15.26
CA ALA A 42 -26.97 -3.96 -16.16
C ALA A 42 -28.29 -3.32 -15.70
N ASP A 43 -28.35 -1.98 -15.72
CA ASP A 43 -29.48 -1.22 -15.18
C ASP A 43 -29.92 -1.69 -13.78
N GLY A 44 -28.97 -1.80 -12.83
CA GLY A 44 -29.24 -2.36 -11.50
C GLY A 44 -30.30 -1.65 -10.64
N TRP A 45 -30.87 -0.53 -11.12
CA TRP A 45 -32.00 0.18 -10.50
C TRP A 45 -33.32 0.04 -11.26
N GLY A 46 -33.34 -0.63 -12.42
CA GLY A 46 -34.54 -0.89 -13.22
C GLY A 46 -35.14 0.37 -13.86
N TYR A 47 -34.31 1.30 -14.35
CA TYR A 47 -34.78 2.50 -15.06
C TYR A 47 -35.17 2.23 -16.51
N VAL A 48 -34.69 1.15 -17.11
CA VAL A 48 -34.96 0.70 -18.47
C VAL A 48 -35.76 -0.59 -18.39
N SER A 49 -37.01 -0.58 -18.85
CA SER A 49 -37.79 -1.83 -18.94
C SER A 49 -37.23 -2.71 -20.06
N GLU A 50 -36.67 -3.84 -19.67
CA GLU A 50 -36.11 -4.84 -20.57
C GLU A 50 -37.18 -5.90 -20.92
N SER A 51 -37.03 -6.56 -22.06
CA SER A 51 -37.91 -7.67 -22.43
C SER A 51 -37.73 -8.91 -21.53
N ASN A 52 -36.60 -8.99 -20.83
CA ASN A 52 -36.28 -10.00 -19.84
C ASN A 52 -35.39 -9.38 -18.77
N GLU A 53 -35.89 -9.28 -17.54
CA GLU A 53 -35.18 -8.67 -16.40
C GLU A 53 -34.29 -9.68 -15.64
N THR A 54 -34.22 -10.93 -16.11
CA THR A 54 -33.55 -12.03 -15.38
C THR A 54 -32.21 -12.45 -15.99
N ASN A 55 -31.81 -11.84 -17.11
CA ASN A 55 -30.61 -12.21 -17.86
C ASN A 55 -29.59 -11.06 -17.97
N ASN A 56 -29.69 -10.03 -17.13
CA ASN A 56 -28.82 -8.86 -17.11
C ASN A 56 -27.75 -8.89 -16.00
N GLY A 57 -27.69 -9.97 -15.22
CA GLY A 57 -26.71 -10.19 -14.14
C GLY A 57 -25.57 -11.13 -14.53
N TYR A 58 -24.35 -10.80 -14.11
CA TYR A 58 -23.17 -11.66 -14.26
C TYR A 58 -22.27 -11.56 -13.02
N TYR A 59 -21.39 -12.55 -12.81
CA TYR A 59 -20.41 -12.50 -11.73
C TYR A 59 -19.06 -13.11 -12.11
N GLN A 60 -18.02 -12.69 -11.38
CA GLN A 60 -16.67 -13.24 -11.48
C GLN A 60 -16.10 -13.47 -10.08
N ALA A 61 -15.49 -14.64 -9.85
CA ALA A 61 -14.73 -14.88 -8.64
C ALA A 61 -13.43 -14.06 -8.65
N ILE A 62 -13.14 -13.39 -7.54
CA ILE A 62 -11.93 -12.62 -7.29
C ILE A 62 -11.30 -13.07 -5.98
N THR A 63 -9.99 -12.85 -5.83
CA THR A 63 -9.29 -13.15 -4.58
C THR A 63 -8.81 -11.86 -3.95
N VAL A 64 -9.25 -11.60 -2.73
CA VAL A 64 -8.72 -10.53 -1.89
C VAL A 64 -7.53 -11.08 -1.13
N VAL A 65 -6.36 -10.48 -1.35
CA VAL A 65 -5.08 -10.87 -0.76
C VAL A 65 -4.56 -9.77 0.16
N GLU A 66 -3.64 -10.14 1.05
CA GLU A 66 -2.98 -9.17 1.91
C GLU A 66 -2.19 -8.18 1.05
N ALA A 67 -2.23 -6.90 1.41
CA ALA A 67 -1.37 -5.91 0.78
C ALA A 67 0.10 -6.23 1.08
N SER A 68 0.96 -6.08 0.09
CA SER A 68 2.40 -6.21 0.28
C SER A 68 2.88 -5.26 1.38
N LYS A 69 3.76 -5.74 2.27
CA LYS A 69 4.32 -4.96 3.37
C LYS A 69 5.73 -4.46 3.05
N PRO A 70 6.09 -3.26 3.52
CA PRO A 70 7.49 -2.80 3.48
C PRO A 70 8.36 -3.64 4.42
N ASP A 71 9.67 -3.66 4.13
CA ASP A 71 10.71 -4.23 4.99
C ASP A 71 11.90 -3.27 4.96
N LEU A 72 12.06 -2.48 6.03
CA LEU A 72 13.06 -1.42 6.13
C LEU A 72 14.32 -1.94 6.81
N ILE A 73 15.45 -1.75 6.14
CA ILE A 73 16.78 -2.12 6.66
C ILE A 73 17.74 -0.94 6.57
N ILE A 74 18.71 -0.90 7.49
CA ILE A 74 19.93 -0.10 7.31
C ILE A 74 20.90 -0.96 6.51
N ASN A 75 21.06 -0.62 5.24
CA ASN A 75 21.91 -1.35 4.31
C ASN A 75 23.40 -1.02 4.52
N SER A 76 23.70 0.21 4.93
CA SER A 76 25.06 0.60 5.32
C SER A 76 25.05 1.80 6.26
N ILE A 77 26.15 1.94 7.03
CA ILE A 77 26.47 3.11 7.82
C ILE A 77 27.96 3.43 7.65
N SER A 78 28.30 4.71 7.60
CA SER A 78 29.68 5.20 7.51
C SER A 78 29.88 6.34 8.49
N ALA A 79 30.71 6.12 9.49
CA ALA A 79 31.08 7.10 10.50
C ALA A 79 32.59 7.07 10.74
N THR A 80 33.15 8.16 11.25
CA THR A 80 34.54 8.23 11.73
C THR A 80 34.57 8.46 13.24
N SER A 81 35.75 8.35 13.85
CA SER A 81 35.91 8.72 15.25
C SER A 81 35.65 10.22 15.44
N ALA A 82 34.94 10.59 16.51
CA ALA A 82 34.74 11.97 16.93
C ALA A 82 35.42 12.25 18.27
N THR A 83 35.74 13.52 18.51
CA THR A 83 36.22 13.99 19.82
C THR A 83 35.01 14.23 20.73
N ALA A 84 35.10 13.80 21.99
CA ALA A 84 34.04 14.06 22.96
C ALA A 84 33.74 15.57 23.05
N GLY A 85 32.45 15.93 23.09
CA GLY A 85 32.00 17.32 23.08
C GLY A 85 31.94 17.97 21.69
N THR A 86 32.20 17.22 20.62
CA THR A 86 32.04 17.68 19.23
C THR A 86 30.96 16.88 18.51
N SER A 87 30.46 17.40 17.38
CA SER A 87 29.49 16.69 16.56
C SER A 87 30.12 15.50 15.84
N LEU A 88 29.46 14.35 15.89
CA LEU A 88 29.74 13.21 15.03
C LEU A 88 28.96 13.37 13.72
N ASN A 89 29.67 13.49 12.60
CA ASN A 89 29.06 13.43 11.28
C ASN A 89 29.16 11.99 10.77
N PHE A 90 28.06 11.45 10.27
CA PHE A 90 28.00 10.12 9.68
C PHE A 90 26.96 10.10 8.56
N THR A 91 27.02 9.08 7.72
CA THR A 91 25.99 8.84 6.71
C THR A 91 25.44 7.44 6.87
N TYR A 92 24.21 7.23 6.45
CA TYR A 92 23.60 5.92 6.41
C TYR A 92 22.75 5.73 5.16
N ASN A 93 22.54 4.48 4.79
CA ASN A 93 21.65 4.10 3.71
C ASN A 93 20.52 3.26 4.26
N ILE A 94 19.29 3.76 4.14
CA ILE A 94 18.08 3.02 4.45
C ILE A 94 17.47 2.48 3.15
N LYS A 95 17.04 1.23 3.17
CA LYS A 95 16.44 0.56 2.02
C LYS A 95 15.12 -0.09 2.41
N ASN A 96 14.12 0.06 1.57
CA ASN A 96 12.93 -0.78 1.59
C ASN A 96 13.16 -2.00 0.70
N GLN A 97 13.53 -3.13 1.30
CA GLN A 97 13.73 -4.39 0.58
C GLN A 97 12.45 -5.24 0.48
N GLY A 98 11.35 -4.78 1.09
CA GLY A 98 10.05 -5.43 1.03
C GLY A 98 9.30 -5.11 -0.26
N ALA A 99 8.18 -5.82 -0.47
CA ALA A 99 7.34 -5.68 -1.66
C ALA A 99 6.27 -4.58 -1.52
N GLY A 100 6.05 -4.06 -0.31
CA GLY A 100 5.14 -2.95 -0.04
C GLY A 100 5.86 -1.61 0.03
N ASN A 101 5.15 -0.52 -0.20
CA ASN A 101 5.70 0.82 -0.01
C ASN A 101 5.76 1.16 1.48
N ALA A 102 6.87 1.79 1.90
CA ALA A 102 6.98 2.38 3.22
C ALA A 102 6.49 3.83 3.15
N GLY A 103 5.56 4.19 4.03
CA GLY A 103 5.23 5.61 4.27
C GLY A 103 6.41 6.35 4.91
N ALA A 104 6.25 7.66 5.13
CA ALA A 104 7.25 8.43 5.87
C ALA A 104 7.50 7.80 7.24
N ASN A 105 8.77 7.70 7.63
CA ASN A 105 9.21 7.01 8.83
C ASN A 105 10.42 7.73 9.46
N TYR A 106 10.86 7.23 10.61
CA TYR A 106 12.02 7.77 11.32
C TYR A 106 13.12 6.72 11.44
N THR A 107 14.37 7.13 11.27
CA THR A 107 15.54 6.33 11.67
C THR A 107 16.04 6.84 13.01
N GLY A 108 16.04 5.98 14.04
CA GLY A 108 16.57 6.34 15.35
C GLY A 108 18.07 6.05 15.47
N PHE A 109 18.79 6.94 16.14
CA PHE A 109 20.22 6.80 16.39
C PHE A 109 20.50 6.59 17.88
N TYR A 110 21.35 5.62 18.19
CA TYR A 110 21.70 5.24 19.57
C TYR A 110 23.21 5.11 19.69
N LEU A 111 23.76 5.55 20.83
CA LEU A 111 25.14 5.32 21.22
C LEU A 111 25.19 4.18 22.23
N SER A 112 25.92 3.12 21.87
CA SER A 112 26.11 1.93 22.69
C SER A 112 27.58 1.69 22.99
N THR A 113 27.86 0.96 24.07
CA THR A 113 29.18 0.41 24.37
C THR A 113 29.40 -1.00 23.80
N ASP A 114 28.36 -1.63 23.24
CA ASP A 114 28.44 -2.93 22.60
C ASP A 114 27.59 -2.98 21.30
N THR A 115 27.27 -4.19 20.83
CA THR A 115 26.56 -4.43 19.56
C THR A 115 25.10 -4.81 19.73
N THR A 116 24.56 -4.68 20.95
CA THR A 116 23.19 -5.04 21.30
C THR A 116 22.44 -3.76 21.68
N LEU A 117 21.30 -3.50 21.04
CA LEU A 117 20.45 -2.40 21.44
C LEU A 117 19.62 -2.82 22.67
N ASP A 118 19.87 -2.19 23.81
CA ASP A 118 19.14 -2.41 25.06
C ASP A 118 18.90 -1.10 25.85
N SER A 119 18.38 -1.23 27.07
CA SER A 119 18.00 -0.08 27.89
C SER A 119 19.18 0.76 28.40
N SER A 120 20.42 0.29 28.27
CA SER A 120 21.63 1.01 28.67
C SER A 120 22.13 2.00 27.62
N ASP A 121 21.61 1.92 26.40
CA ASP A 121 22.04 2.74 25.28
C ASP A 121 21.47 4.15 25.33
N THR A 122 22.27 5.11 24.84
CA THR A 122 21.89 6.52 24.82
C THR A 122 21.22 6.87 23.49
N TYR A 123 19.95 7.25 23.51
CA TYR A 123 19.27 7.78 22.34
C TYR A 123 19.83 9.15 21.94
N LEU A 124 20.29 9.29 20.70
CA LEU A 124 20.91 10.49 20.16
C LEU A 124 19.93 11.38 19.38
N GLY A 125 18.81 10.82 18.93
CA GLY A 125 17.84 11.51 18.10
C GLY A 125 17.36 10.65 16.93
N LEU A 126 16.62 11.28 16.02
CA LEU A 126 16.08 10.64 14.83
C LEU A 126 16.30 11.51 13.60
N ASP A 127 16.14 10.87 12.44
CA ASP A 127 16.08 11.51 11.14
C ASP A 127 14.79 11.15 10.40
N ASP A 128 14.21 12.12 9.70
CA ASP A 128 12.96 12.01 8.94
C ASP A 128 13.24 11.37 7.57
N VAL A 129 12.72 10.17 7.35
CA VAL A 129 12.83 9.45 6.09
C VAL A 129 11.54 9.61 5.30
N ASN A 130 11.66 10.18 4.09
CA ASN A 130 10.54 10.30 3.16
C ASN A 130 10.07 8.93 2.64
N VAL A 131 8.93 8.92 1.94
CA VAL A 131 8.36 7.69 1.35
C VAL A 131 9.40 6.92 0.52
N LEU A 132 9.52 5.63 0.81
CA LEU A 132 10.36 4.69 0.06
C LEU A 132 9.49 3.66 -0.65
N THR A 133 9.45 3.73 -1.98
CA THR A 133 8.82 2.70 -2.80
C THR A 133 9.58 1.38 -2.72
N SER A 134 8.89 0.27 -3.02
CA SER A 134 9.48 -1.08 -3.04
C SER A 134 10.81 -1.13 -3.81
N GLY A 135 11.86 -1.64 -3.17
CA GLY A 135 13.20 -1.78 -3.75
C GLY A 135 14.06 -0.51 -3.75
N SER A 136 13.52 0.64 -3.35
CA SER A 136 14.24 1.92 -3.31
C SER A 136 15.09 2.05 -2.05
N SER A 137 16.12 2.91 -2.14
CA SER A 137 16.98 3.31 -1.02
C SER A 137 17.15 4.81 -0.99
N SER A 138 17.42 5.35 0.20
CA SER A 138 17.85 6.74 0.38
C SER A 138 19.16 6.79 1.16
N THR A 139 20.00 7.77 0.82
CA THR A 139 21.24 8.06 1.52
C THR A 139 21.05 9.35 2.30
N GLU A 140 21.25 9.28 3.60
CA GLU A 140 20.94 10.33 4.55
C GLU A 140 22.22 10.76 5.31
N SER A 141 22.22 11.99 5.84
CA SER A 141 23.38 12.63 6.48
C SER A 141 22.98 13.58 7.60
#